data_AF-A0A929UUL7-F1
#
_entry.id   AF-A0A929UUL7-F1
#
_cell.length_a   1.000
_cell.length_b   1.000
_cell.length_c   1.000
_cell.angle_alpha   90.00
_cell.angle_beta   90.00
_cell.angle_gamma   90.00
#
_symmetry.space_group_name_H-M   'P 1'
#
loop_
_entity.id
_entity.type
_entity.pdbx_description
1 polymer ?
#
loop_
_entity_poly.entity_id
_entity_poly.type
_entity_poly.pdbx_seq_one_letter_code
_entity_poly.pdbx_strand_id
1 'polypeptide(L)'
;MLSASFFRDRATAKRYSDDSQREHGKGRAFCTLVRDGGAQVVEARQHCLVIKNRYPYDNWDNYGVIDQLMVIPRRHVVAFHELLPEEQQCCLTAITEYEAKGYSFYGRAPSAISKSIGHQHTHLIKIDDKQKNVMIYLRKPYFRIMR
;
A
#
# COMPACT_ATOMS: atom_id res chain seq x y z
N MET A 1 4.51 -23.16 -4.23
CA MET A 1 3.51 -22.13 -3.87
C MET A 1 4.04 -20.79 -4.35
N LEU A 2 3.36 -20.14 -5.30
CA LEU A 2 3.65 -18.76 -5.65
C LEU A 2 3.18 -17.91 -4.46
N SER A 3 4.11 -17.33 -3.72
CA SER A 3 3.80 -16.41 -2.63
C SER A 3 2.99 -15.22 -3.17
N ALA A 4 2.16 -14.63 -2.30
CA ALA A 4 1.25 -13.52 -2.59
C ALA A 4 1.84 -12.58 -3.66
N SER A 5 1.38 -12.75 -4.89
CA SER A 5 1.87 -12.02 -6.03
C SER A 5 0.95 -10.82 -6.23
N PHE A 6 1.52 -9.62 -6.21
CA PHE A 6 0.81 -8.38 -6.49
C PHE A 6 1.48 -7.70 -7.67
N PHE A 7 0.66 -7.20 -8.59
CA PHE A 7 1.14 -6.60 -9.83
C PHE A 7 0.39 -5.31 -10.13
N ARG A 8 1.07 -4.44 -10.87
CA ARG A 8 0.54 -3.21 -11.45
C ARG A 8 0.61 -3.30 -12.96
N ASP A 9 -0.26 -2.56 -13.63
CA ASP A 9 -0.28 -2.49 -15.07
C ASP A 9 0.99 -1.79 -15.57
N ARG A 10 1.27 -1.91 -16.86
CA ARG A 10 2.50 -1.37 -17.44
C ARG A 10 2.64 0.14 -17.25
N ALA A 11 1.55 0.90 -17.38
CA ALA A 11 1.55 2.35 -17.29
C ALA A 11 1.76 2.80 -15.84
N THR A 12 1.03 2.20 -14.90
CA THR A 12 1.16 2.45 -13.47
C THR A 12 2.53 2.02 -12.95
N ALA A 13 3.05 0.86 -13.38
CA ALA A 13 4.39 0.41 -13.06
C ALA A 13 5.47 1.34 -13.63
N LYS A 14 5.30 1.84 -14.86
CA LYS A 14 6.20 2.82 -15.46
C LYS A 14 6.21 4.13 -14.68
N ARG A 15 5.02 4.69 -14.38
CA ARG A 15 4.90 5.92 -13.58
C ARG A 15 5.57 5.76 -12.21
N TYR A 16 5.30 4.65 -11.53
CA TYR A 16 5.94 4.31 -10.26
C TYR A 16 7.48 4.26 -10.39
N SER A 17 8.00 3.62 -11.44
CA SER A 17 9.45 3.55 -11.69
C SER A 17 10.06 4.93 -11.95
N ASP A 18 9.43 5.72 -12.82
CA ASP A 18 9.90 7.05 -13.18
C ASP A 18 9.90 7.99 -11.96
N ASP A 19 8.83 7.98 -11.16
CA ASP A 19 8.71 8.79 -9.94
C ASP A 19 9.64 8.28 -8.83
N SER A 20 9.77 6.96 -8.66
CA SER A 20 10.72 6.38 -7.70
C SER A 20 12.14 6.84 -8.01
N GLN A 21 12.59 6.76 -9.27
CA GLN A 21 13.92 7.23 -9.67
C GLN A 21 14.13 8.73 -9.40
N ARG A 22 13.11 9.56 -9.59
CA ARG A 22 13.15 11.00 -9.31
C ARG A 22 13.16 11.34 -7.82
N GLU A 23 12.50 10.52 -7.00
CA GLU A 23 12.34 10.77 -5.56
C GLU A 23 13.29 9.97 -4.67
N HIS A 24 14.22 9.18 -5.26
CA HIS A 24 15.25 8.45 -4.52
C HIS A 24 15.99 9.40 -3.56
N GLY A 25 15.81 9.18 -2.26
CA GLY A 25 16.43 9.94 -1.18
C GLY A 25 15.49 10.80 -0.34
N LYS A 26 14.21 11.00 -0.73
CA LYS A 26 13.36 11.95 0.01
C LYS A 26 12.61 11.39 1.20
N GLY A 27 12.30 10.09 1.32
CA GLY A 27 11.78 9.41 2.53
C GLY A 27 10.58 10.05 3.27
N ARG A 28 10.03 11.16 2.76
CA ARG A 28 9.22 12.14 3.48
C ARG A 28 7.86 12.34 2.82
N ALA A 29 7.54 11.66 1.73
CA ALA A 29 6.24 11.82 1.05
C ALA A 29 5.06 11.68 2.03
N PHE A 30 5.10 10.68 2.91
CA PHE A 30 4.09 10.51 3.96
C PHE A 30 4.21 11.54 5.08
N CYS A 31 5.41 12.04 5.40
CA CYS A 31 5.58 13.10 6.40
C CYS A 31 4.98 14.43 5.91
N THR A 32 5.21 14.77 4.65
CA THR A 32 4.58 15.93 3.99
C THR A 32 3.07 15.76 3.97
N LEU A 33 2.56 14.58 3.63
CA LEU A 33 1.13 14.31 3.62
C LEU A 33 0.51 14.42 5.04
N VAL A 34 1.22 13.96 6.07
CA VAL A 34 0.76 14.10 7.47
C VAL A 34 0.72 15.56 7.91
N ARG A 35 1.72 16.37 7.52
CA ARG A 35 1.85 17.78 7.91
C ARG A 35 0.89 18.68 7.15
N ASP A 36 0.84 18.52 5.83
CA ASP A 36 0.21 19.47 4.91
C ASP A 36 -1.16 18.96 4.41
N GLY A 37 -1.49 17.69 4.66
CA GLY A 37 -2.66 17.04 4.08
C GLY A 37 -2.53 16.85 2.58
N GLY A 38 -3.65 16.57 1.90
CA GLY A 38 -3.71 16.45 0.45
C GLY A 38 -4.88 15.61 -0.04
N ALA A 39 -5.11 15.62 -1.35
CA ALA A 39 -6.24 14.90 -1.98
C ALA A 39 -6.19 13.37 -1.80
N GLN A 40 -5.06 12.81 -1.36
CA GLN A 40 -4.94 11.39 -1.02
C GLN A 40 -5.58 11.05 0.33
N VAL A 41 -5.78 12.02 1.23
CA VAL A 41 -6.35 11.76 2.55
C VAL A 41 -7.84 11.46 2.43
N VAL A 42 -8.23 10.25 2.82
CA VAL A 42 -9.62 9.80 2.90
C VAL A 42 -10.17 10.07 4.29
N GLU A 43 -9.34 9.86 5.30
CA GLU A 43 -9.75 9.97 6.70
C GLU A 43 -8.57 10.42 7.56
N ALA A 44 -8.82 11.33 8.49
CA ALA A 44 -7.83 11.81 9.43
C ALA A 44 -8.24 11.45 10.85
N ARG A 45 -7.37 10.73 11.56
CA ARG A 45 -7.54 10.37 12.97
C ARG A 45 -6.50 11.08 13.84
N GLN A 46 -6.61 10.90 15.15
CA GLN A 46 -5.68 11.50 16.11
C GLN A 46 -4.23 11.05 15.88
N HIS A 47 -3.98 9.75 15.69
CA HIS A 47 -2.62 9.21 15.57
C HIS A 47 -2.29 8.62 14.20
N CYS A 48 -3.24 8.56 13.27
CA CYS A 48 -3.01 8.03 11.92
C CYS A 48 -3.87 8.73 10.86
N LEU A 49 -3.53 8.49 9.60
CA LEU A 49 -4.33 8.84 8.43
C LEU A 49 -4.67 7.59 7.64
N VAL A 50 -5.85 7.58 7.02
CA VAL A 50 -6.19 6.64 5.94
C VAL A 50 -6.10 7.37 4.62
N ILE A 51 -5.29 6.85 3.70
CA ILE A 51 -4.95 7.52 2.44
C ILE A 51 -5.13 6.60 1.24
N LYS A 52 -5.46 7.17 0.07
CA LYS A 52 -5.42 6.44 -1.20
C LYS A 52 -3.97 6.17 -1.62
N ASN A 53 -3.70 4.95 -2.06
CA ASN A 53 -2.41 4.63 -2.67
C ASN A 53 -2.30 5.31 -4.04
N ARG A 54 -1.23 6.09 -4.26
CA ARG A 54 -0.96 6.76 -5.55
C ARG A 54 -0.72 5.77 -6.69
N TYR A 55 -0.21 4.59 -6.36
CA TYR A 55 0.08 3.52 -7.31
C TYR A 55 -0.58 2.23 -6.81
N PRO A 56 -1.90 2.10 -6.97
CA PRO A 56 -2.61 0.91 -6.54
C PRO A 56 -2.12 -0.32 -7.32
N TYR A 57 -2.34 -1.50 -6.76
CA TYR A 57 -2.22 -2.77 -7.44
C TYR A 57 -3.45 -3.00 -8.31
N ASP A 58 -3.31 -3.77 -9.38
CA ASP A 58 -4.50 -4.28 -10.11
C ASP A 58 -4.83 -5.70 -9.70
N ASN A 59 -3.86 -6.41 -9.12
CA ASN A 59 -4.00 -7.79 -8.69
C ASN A 59 -3.37 -8.00 -7.32
N TRP A 60 -4.07 -8.77 -6.48
CA TRP A 60 -3.54 -9.30 -5.23
C TRP A 60 -4.02 -10.73 -5.05
N ASP A 61 -3.08 -11.66 -4.91
CA ASP A 61 -3.35 -13.07 -4.60
C ASP A 61 -4.28 -13.75 -5.63
N ASN A 62 -4.08 -13.42 -6.91
CA ASN A 62 -4.90 -13.86 -8.04
C ASN A 62 -6.32 -13.29 -8.09
N TYR A 63 -6.63 -12.23 -7.34
CA TYR A 63 -7.88 -11.48 -7.46
C TYR A 63 -7.65 -10.09 -8.03
N GLY A 64 -8.64 -9.52 -8.73
CA GLY A 64 -8.59 -8.13 -9.14
C GLY A 64 -8.69 -7.22 -7.92
N VAL A 65 -7.92 -6.12 -7.89
CA VAL A 65 -8.02 -5.11 -6.84
C VAL A 65 -8.98 -4.01 -7.30
N ILE A 66 -10.02 -3.75 -6.49
CA ILE A 66 -11.01 -2.70 -6.79
C ILE A 66 -10.72 -1.40 -6.03
N ASP A 67 -10.08 -1.49 -4.87
CA ASP A 67 -9.65 -0.33 -4.11
C ASP A 67 -8.40 -0.64 -3.28
N GLN A 68 -7.53 0.36 -3.12
CA GLN A 68 -6.34 0.24 -2.29
C GLN A 68 -6.06 1.53 -1.52
N LEU A 69 -6.16 1.39 -0.21
CA LEU A 69 -5.85 2.43 0.76
C LEU A 69 -4.60 2.05 1.57
N MET A 70 -4.14 2.98 2.39
CA MET A 70 -3.07 2.74 3.35
C MET A 70 -3.40 3.45 4.66
N VAL A 71 -3.13 2.77 5.77
CA VAL A 71 -3.06 3.40 7.10
C VAL A 71 -1.62 3.82 7.34
N ILE A 72 -1.40 5.10 7.63
CA ILE A 72 -0.09 5.65 7.99
C ILE A 72 -0.16 6.32 9.36
N PRO A 73 0.77 6.07 10.29
CA PRO A 73 0.83 6.82 11.53
C PRO A 73 1.20 8.29 11.26
N ARG A 74 0.81 9.20 12.14
CA ARG A 74 1.22 10.60 12.02
C ARG A 74 2.70 10.77 12.36
N ARG A 75 3.14 10.13 13.45
CA ARG A 75 4.54 10.15 13.83
C ARG A 75 5.34 9.28 12.88
N HIS A 76 6.46 9.82 12.40
CA HIS A 76 7.38 9.05 11.58
C HIS A 76 8.01 7.94 12.45
N VAL A 77 7.63 6.71 12.14
CA VAL A 77 8.28 5.48 12.61
C VAL A 77 8.54 4.58 11.41
N VAL A 78 9.51 3.67 11.52
CA VAL A 78 9.81 2.72 10.44
C VAL A 78 9.16 1.35 10.66
N ALA A 79 8.70 1.08 11.90
CA ALA A 79 8.05 -0.16 12.29
C ALA A 79 6.88 0.06 13.27
N PHE A 80 5.93 -0.89 13.33
CA PHE A 80 4.80 -0.82 14.26
C PHE A 80 5.20 -0.88 15.74
N HIS A 81 6.24 -1.63 16.09
CA HIS A 81 6.68 -1.77 17.48
C HIS A 81 7.30 -0.48 18.06
N GLU A 82 7.63 0.49 17.21
CA GLU A 82 8.13 1.80 17.62
C GLU A 82 7.01 2.78 17.99
N LEU A 83 5.75 2.44 17.69
CA LEU A 83 4.57 3.24 18.04
C LEU A 83 4.28 3.16 19.54
N LEU A 84 3.80 4.26 20.11
CA LEU A 84 3.26 4.31 21.47
C LEU A 84 1.95 3.50 21.52
N PRO A 85 1.56 2.95 22.69
CA PRO A 85 0.36 2.11 22.82
C PRO A 85 -0.92 2.75 22.24
N GLU A 86 -1.13 4.04 22.48
CA GLU A 86 -2.26 4.81 21.95
C GLU A 86 -2.21 4.98 20.42
N GLU A 87 -1.01 5.11 19.86
CA GLU A 87 -0.81 5.20 18.41
C GLU A 87 -1.09 3.84 17.75
N GLN A 88 -0.62 2.74 18.38
CA GLN A 88 -0.90 1.37 17.94
C GLN A 88 -2.40 1.09 17.96
N GLN A 89 -3.07 1.42 19.07
CA GLN A 89 -4.51 1.23 19.21
C GLN A 89 -5.28 2.02 18.14
N CYS A 90 -4.95 3.29 17.93
CA CYS A 90 -5.59 4.11 16.90
C CYS A 90 -5.39 3.53 15.49
N CYS A 91 -4.18 3.06 15.16
CA CYS A 91 -3.90 2.44 13.86
C CYS A 91 -4.64 1.10 13.70
N LEU A 92 -4.65 0.26 14.74
CA LEU A 92 -5.31 -1.04 14.72
C LEU A 92 -6.82 -0.87 14.59
N THR A 93 -7.42 0.06 15.33
CA THR A 93 -8.85 0.39 15.21
C THR A 93 -9.21 0.81 13.79
N ALA A 94 -8.38 1.64 13.14
CA ALA A 94 -8.59 1.98 11.72
C ALA A 94 -8.51 0.73 10.83
N ILE A 95 -7.51 -0.14 11.03
CA ILE A 95 -7.38 -1.38 10.25
C ILE A 95 -8.61 -2.26 10.41
N THR A 96 -9.05 -2.52 11.65
CA THR A 96 -10.20 -3.41 11.93
C THR A 96 -11.52 -2.84 11.39
N GLU A 97 -11.69 -1.51 11.37
CA GLU A 97 -12.87 -0.89 10.77
C GLU A 97 -12.92 -1.05 9.25
N TYR A 98 -11.78 -1.02 8.56
CA TYR A 98 -11.73 -1.29 7.12
C TYR A 98 -11.77 -2.80 6.82
N GLU A 99 -11.24 -3.63 7.70
CA GLU A 99 -11.43 -5.09 7.63
C GLU A 99 -12.91 -5.46 7.63
N ALA A 100 -13.70 -4.87 8.55
CA ALA A 100 -15.16 -5.04 8.57
C ALA A 100 -15.87 -4.55 7.28
N LYS A 101 -15.21 -3.71 6.47
CA LYS A 101 -15.70 -3.23 5.16
C LYS A 101 -15.22 -4.11 3.99
N GLY A 102 -14.56 -5.23 4.27
CA GLY A 102 -14.07 -6.20 3.30
C GLY A 102 -12.68 -5.91 2.74
N TYR A 103 -11.85 -5.12 3.44
CA TYR A 103 -10.45 -4.93 3.05
C TYR A 103 -9.57 -5.96 3.76
N SER A 104 -8.67 -6.61 3.03
CA SER A 104 -7.56 -7.34 3.65
C SER A 104 -6.40 -6.37 3.92
N PHE A 105 -5.60 -6.63 4.95
CA PHE A 105 -4.48 -5.77 5.33
C PHE A 105 -3.12 -6.46 5.14
N TYR A 106 -2.12 -5.67 4.76
CA TYR A 106 -0.77 -6.16 4.49
C TYR A 106 0.30 -5.10 4.78
N GLY A 107 1.36 -5.49 5.49
CA GLY A 107 2.49 -4.62 5.81
C GLY A 107 3.83 -5.27 5.48
N ARG A 108 4.84 -4.46 5.15
CA ARG A 108 6.22 -4.93 4.96
C ARG A 108 7.09 -4.61 6.16
N ALA A 109 7.93 -5.56 6.53
CA ALA A 109 8.98 -5.36 7.52
C ALA A 109 9.95 -4.24 7.08
N PRO A 110 10.58 -3.51 8.04
CA PRO A 110 11.55 -2.46 7.71
C PRO A 110 12.74 -2.97 6.90
N SER A 111 13.18 -4.21 7.13
CA SER A 111 14.31 -4.85 6.45
C SER A 111 13.99 -5.32 5.02
N ALA A 112 12.73 -5.26 4.58
CA ALA A 112 12.36 -5.71 3.26
C ALA A 112 12.87 -4.73 2.19
N ILE A 113 13.77 -5.19 1.32
CA ILE A 113 14.32 -4.40 0.18
C ILE A 113 13.21 -3.89 -0.76
N SER A 114 12.05 -4.56 -0.77
CA SER A 114 10.86 -4.15 -1.54
C SER A 114 10.03 -3.05 -0.89
N LYS A 115 10.36 -2.59 0.34
CA LYS A 115 9.70 -1.47 1.01
C LYS A 115 10.30 -0.16 0.47
N SER A 116 9.48 0.60 -0.26
CA SER A 116 9.94 1.80 -0.97
C SER A 116 9.90 3.08 -0.12
N ILE A 117 9.08 3.12 0.93
CA ILE A 117 8.93 4.26 1.83
C ILE A 117 9.28 3.83 3.25
N GLY A 118 10.24 4.52 3.87
CA GLY A 118 10.71 4.22 5.22
C GLY A 118 9.63 4.41 6.29
N HIS A 119 8.81 5.46 6.16
CA HIS A 119 7.66 5.72 7.02
C HIS A 119 6.70 4.52 6.99
N GLN A 120 6.41 3.96 8.16
CA GLN A 120 5.53 2.81 8.35
C GLN A 120 4.16 3.02 7.69
N HIS A 121 3.66 1.97 7.05
CA HIS A 121 2.35 1.98 6.41
C HIS A 121 1.82 0.55 6.31
N THR A 122 0.50 0.42 6.45
CA THR A 122 -0.23 -0.81 6.21
C THR A 122 -1.11 -0.61 5.00
N HIS A 123 -0.99 -1.46 3.99
CA HIS A 123 -1.93 -1.48 2.88
C HIS A 123 -3.24 -2.09 3.34
N LEU A 124 -4.34 -1.45 2.93
CA LEU A 124 -5.69 -2.00 2.99
C LEU A 124 -6.11 -2.20 1.53
N ILE A 125 -6.45 -3.41 1.13
CA ILE A 125 -6.77 -3.70 -0.27
C ILE A 125 -8.07 -4.48 -0.30
N LYS A 126 -8.97 -4.03 -1.17
CA LYS A 126 -10.25 -4.68 -1.42
C LYS A 126 -10.23 -5.31 -2.80
N ILE A 127 -10.70 -6.55 -2.88
CA ILE A 127 -10.67 -7.35 -4.10
C ILE A 127 -12.03 -7.42 -4.80
N ASP A 128 -12.05 -7.91 -6.03
CA ASP A 128 -13.24 -8.10 -6.86
C ASP A 128 -13.96 -9.44 -6.65
N ASP A 129 -13.44 -10.30 -5.76
CA ASP A 129 -13.87 -11.69 -5.50
C ASP A 129 -13.95 -12.57 -6.76
N LYS A 130 -13.26 -12.18 -7.85
CA LYS A 130 -13.19 -12.94 -9.10
C LYS A 130 -11.79 -13.48 -9.28
N GLN A 131 -11.58 -14.71 -8.81
CA GLN A 131 -10.32 -15.42 -8.95
C GLN A 131 -9.91 -15.52 -10.42
N LYS A 132 -8.67 -15.12 -10.71
CA LYS A 132 -8.06 -15.27 -12.03
C LYS A 132 -7.40 -16.63 -12.09
N ASN A 133 -7.84 -17.44 -13.04
CA ASN A 133 -7.36 -18.81 -13.19
C ASN A 133 -6.13 -18.89 -14.10
N VAL A 134 -5.89 -17.85 -14.90
CA VAL A 134 -4.75 -17.78 -15.81
C VAL A 134 -4.03 -16.44 -15.67
N MET A 135 -2.73 -16.50 -15.35
CA MET A 135 -1.81 -15.37 -15.39
C MET A 135 -0.60 -15.71 -16.25
N ILE A 136 -0.47 -15.04 -17.40
CA ILE A 136 0.72 -15.12 -18.25
C ILE A 136 1.55 -13.87 -17.98
N TYR A 137 2.76 -14.06 -17.45
CA TYR A 137 3.69 -12.97 -17.15
C TYR A 137 5.07 -13.25 -17.75
N LEU A 138 5.55 -12.33 -18.58
CA LEU A 138 6.91 -12.30 -19.07
C LEU A 138 7.58 -11.03 -18.54
N ARG A 139 8.69 -11.18 -17.81
CA ARG A 139 9.45 -10.05 -17.28
C ARG A 139 10.15 -9.26 -18.39
N LYS A 140 10.64 -9.96 -19.42
CA LYS A 140 11.26 -9.40 -20.63
C LYS A 140 10.93 -10.29 -21.83
N PRO A 141 10.33 -9.77 -22.92
CA PRO A 141 9.69 -8.44 -23.02
C PRO A 141 8.50 -8.34 -22.05
N TYR A 142 8.24 -7.16 -21.45
CA TYR A 142 7.17 -7.01 -20.45
C TYR A 142 5.80 -7.26 -21.09
N PHE A 143 5.18 -8.40 -20.75
CA PHE A 143 3.89 -8.84 -21.26
C PHE A 143 3.07 -9.44 -20.12
N ARG A 144 1.80 -9.03 -19.99
CA ARG A 144 0.89 -9.51 -18.95
C ARG A 144 -0.51 -9.72 -19.52
N ILE A 145 -1.05 -10.93 -19.42
CA ILE A 145 -2.45 -11.26 -19.65
C ILE A 145 -3.02 -11.90 -18.39
N MET A 146 -4.19 -11.44 -17.95
CA MET A 146 -4.96 -12.05 -16.86
C MET A 146 -6.37 -12.37 -17.37
N ARG A 147 -6.84 -13.60 -17.11
CA ARG A 147 -8.21 -14.04 -17.39
C ARG A 147 -8.78 -14.82 -16.21
#